data_AF-A0A8S3U635-F1
#
_entry.id   AF-A0A8S3U635-F1
#
_cell.length_a   1.000
_cell.length_b   1.000
_cell.length_c   1.000
_cell.angle_alpha   90.00
_cell.angle_beta   90.00
_cell.angle_gamma   90.00
#
_symmetry.space_group_name_H-M   'P 1'
#
loop_
_entity.id
_entity.type
_entity.pdbx_description
1 polymer ?
#
loop_
_entity_poly.entity_id
_entity_poly.type
_entity_poly.pdbx_seq_one_letter_code
_entity_poly.pdbx_strand_id
1 'polypeptide(L)'
;MYESFCRETQYQPLSRATLFKILKVCAASKRTSLKGLDNISAEGHEAFDQLIKLISVLEENGMAIEQSKNLKAELNGYKVYLKNEYKLQLAKASSCADHCRSWSLSDSKDKSFQTNCDHTHDLFCEKCDSWKKVVREIRLYIDEEIEYEELQCDLKLENELLITQVEAWKSHNLRIVNQDECRIETLDNLKPNQILLVLDCAMKFLPIFCREKQSDWFRPERNKLACGSVHLQQSGRK
;
A
#
# COMPACT_ATOMS: atom_id res chain seq x y z
N MET A 1 10.78 -15.23 24.22
CA MET A 1 9.46 -15.00 23.56
C MET A 1 8.57 -16.24 23.63
N TYR A 2 8.92 -17.39 23.03
CA TYR A 2 8.10 -18.62 23.14
C TYR A 2 7.93 -19.13 24.59
N GLU A 3 9.00 -19.26 25.36
CA GLU A 3 8.93 -19.73 26.76
C GLU A 3 8.22 -18.75 27.70
N SER A 4 8.21 -17.46 27.35
CA SER A 4 7.49 -16.42 28.10
C SER A 4 5.99 -16.53 27.83
N PHE A 5 5.61 -16.65 26.55
CA PHE A 5 4.22 -16.89 26.13
C PHE A 5 3.64 -18.19 26.71
N CYS A 6 4.41 -19.28 26.70
CA CYS A 6 3.97 -20.55 27.29
C CYS A 6 3.69 -20.43 28.79
N ARG A 7 4.50 -19.65 29.53
CA ARG A 7 4.25 -19.35 30.94
C ARG A 7 3.00 -18.50 31.14
N GLU A 8 2.81 -17.46 30.35
CA GLU A 8 1.66 -16.55 30.43
C GLU A 8 0.33 -17.25 30.08
N THR A 9 0.37 -18.23 29.18
CA THR A 9 -0.82 -18.97 28.71
C THR A 9 -1.02 -20.32 29.42
N GLN A 10 -0.21 -20.63 30.44
CA GLN A 10 -0.18 -21.93 31.13
C GLN A 10 -0.01 -23.13 30.19
N TYR A 11 0.63 -22.91 29.05
CA TYR A 11 0.93 -23.95 28.08
C TYR A 11 2.27 -24.61 28.41
N GLN A 12 2.34 -25.95 28.41
CA GLN A 12 3.60 -26.64 28.65
C GLN A 12 4.49 -26.57 27.40
N PRO A 13 5.68 -25.94 27.47
CA PRO A 13 6.51 -25.74 26.30
C PRO A 13 7.07 -27.07 25.78
N LEU A 14 7.16 -27.18 24.45
CA LEU A 14 7.84 -28.31 23.83
C LEU A 14 9.34 -28.31 24.19
N SER A 15 9.91 -29.51 24.33
CA SER A 15 11.34 -29.63 24.58
C SER A 15 12.15 -29.05 23.42
N ARG A 16 13.33 -28.50 23.74
CA ARG A 16 14.26 -27.97 22.73
C ARG A 16 14.59 -29.02 21.65
N ALA A 17 14.78 -30.28 22.04
CA ALA A 17 15.02 -31.38 21.10
C ALA A 17 13.83 -31.63 20.16
N THR A 18 12.60 -31.53 20.65
CA THR A 18 11.38 -31.65 19.85
C THR A 18 11.26 -30.50 18.87
N LEU A 19 11.52 -29.26 19.31
CA LEU A 19 11.52 -28.08 18.44
C LEU A 19 12.54 -28.22 17.30
N PHE A 20 13.76 -28.70 17.58
CA PHE A 20 14.76 -28.96 16.54
C PHE A 20 14.36 -30.08 15.57
N LYS A 21 13.68 -31.14 16.05
CA LYS A 21 13.13 -32.19 15.18
C LYS A 21 12.03 -31.64 14.26
N ILE A 22 11.14 -30.79 14.78
CA ILE A 22 10.11 -30.11 13.98
C ILE A 22 10.77 -29.24 12.89
N LEU A 23 11.77 -28.43 13.24
CA LEU A 23 12.51 -27.62 12.26
C LEU A 23 13.24 -28.45 11.21
N LYS A 24 13.70 -29.66 11.57
CA LYS A 24 14.38 -30.58 10.66
C LYS A 24 13.42 -31.26 9.66
N VAL A 25 12.17 -31.52 10.09
CA VAL A 25 11.11 -32.11 9.23
C VAL A 25 10.42 -31.04 8.40
N CYS A 26 10.17 -29.87 8.98
CA CYS A 26 9.69 -28.68 8.28
C CYS A 26 10.88 -28.01 7.59
N ALA A 27 11.44 -28.64 6.55
CA ALA A 27 12.45 -28.02 5.71
C ALA A 27 11.97 -26.61 5.32
N ALA A 28 12.66 -25.58 5.81
CA ALA A 28 12.36 -24.21 5.45
C ALA A 28 12.59 -24.09 3.94
N SER A 29 11.51 -24.07 3.17
CA SER A 29 11.65 -23.74 1.76
C SER A 29 12.12 -22.29 1.68
N LYS A 30 13.24 -22.06 0.98
CA LYS A 30 13.57 -20.71 0.54
C LYS A 30 12.49 -20.33 -0.46
N ARG A 31 11.47 -19.61 0.01
CA ARG A 31 10.53 -18.94 -0.88
C ARG A 31 11.31 -17.84 -1.61
N THR A 32 11.67 -18.10 -2.86
CA THR A 32 12.21 -17.11 -3.80
C THR A 32 11.11 -16.23 -4.41
N SER A 33 9.86 -16.43 -3.99
CA SER A 33 8.72 -15.64 -4.46
C SER A 33 8.78 -14.24 -3.89
N LEU A 34 9.08 -13.27 -4.76
CA LEU A 34 8.91 -11.84 -4.52
C LEU A 34 7.43 -11.45 -4.37
N LYS A 35 6.51 -12.30 -4.82
CA LYS A 35 5.06 -12.09 -4.68
C LYS A 35 4.68 -12.26 -3.20
N GLY A 36 4.47 -11.14 -2.53
CA GLY A 36 4.07 -11.07 -1.13
C GLY A 36 4.57 -9.82 -0.41
N LEU A 37 5.68 -9.23 -0.84
CA LEU A 37 6.15 -7.96 -0.27
C LEU A 37 5.30 -6.82 -0.82
N ASP A 38 4.56 -6.15 0.06
CA ASP A 38 3.79 -4.96 -0.30
C ASP A 38 4.72 -3.74 -0.35
N ASN A 39 5.35 -3.56 -1.51
CA ASN A 39 6.19 -2.40 -1.79
C ASN A 39 5.38 -1.18 -2.23
N ILE A 40 4.05 -1.30 -2.40
CA ILE A 40 3.23 -0.27 -3.06
C ILE A 40 3.33 1.08 -2.32
N SER A 41 3.32 1.05 -0.98
CA SER A 41 3.48 2.29 -0.20
C SER A 41 4.89 2.89 -0.34
N ALA A 42 5.94 2.07 -0.39
CA ALA A 42 7.31 2.54 -0.55
C ALA A 42 7.56 3.08 -1.96
N GLU A 43 7.09 2.37 -2.99
CA GLU A 43 7.11 2.78 -4.40
C GLU A 43 6.32 4.08 -4.59
N GLY A 44 5.13 4.21 -3.99
CA GLY A 44 4.36 5.46 -4.02
C GLY A 44 5.10 6.64 -3.37
N HIS A 45 5.79 6.41 -2.24
CA HIS A 45 6.61 7.45 -1.60
C HIS A 45 7.78 7.89 -2.48
N GLU A 46 8.50 6.93 -3.07
CA GLU A 46 9.63 7.17 -3.96
C GLU A 46 9.17 7.82 -5.27
N ALA A 47 7.98 7.47 -5.78
CA ALA A 47 7.39 8.08 -6.98
C ALA A 47 7.18 9.59 -6.82
N PHE A 48 6.71 10.05 -5.66
CA PHE A 48 6.63 11.50 -5.40
C PHE A 48 7.99 12.18 -5.40
N ASP A 49 9.02 11.54 -4.83
CA ASP A 49 10.37 12.11 -4.81
C ASP A 49 10.98 12.16 -6.23
N GLN A 50 10.64 11.19 -7.08
CA GLN A 50 11.02 11.17 -8.49
C GLN A 50 10.22 12.18 -9.32
N LEU A 51 8.92 12.38 -9.08
CA LEU A 51 8.14 13.44 -9.73
C LEU A 51 8.68 14.84 -9.42
N ILE A 52 9.12 15.08 -8.18
CA ILE A 52 9.76 16.35 -7.80
C ILE A 52 11.07 16.56 -8.58
N LYS A 53 11.85 15.49 -8.80
CA LYS A 53 13.07 15.55 -9.63
C LYS A 53 12.74 15.77 -11.10
N LEU A 54 11.71 15.09 -11.62
CA LEU A 54 11.22 15.29 -12.98
C LEU A 54 10.84 16.76 -13.20
N ILE A 55 10.12 17.41 -12.27
CA ILE A 55 9.82 18.84 -12.37
C ILE A 55 11.11 19.69 -12.38
N SER A 56 12.15 19.32 -11.63
CA SER A 56 13.44 20.03 -11.74
C SER A 56 14.08 19.87 -13.12
N VAL A 57 13.95 18.71 -13.77
CA VAL A 57 14.38 18.55 -15.17
C VAL A 57 13.56 19.44 -16.10
N LEU A 58 12.23 19.57 -15.87
CA LEU A 58 11.41 20.50 -16.65
C LEU A 58 11.81 21.97 -16.43
N GLU A 59 12.20 22.34 -15.21
CA GLU A 59 12.74 23.67 -14.86
C GLU A 59 14.05 23.96 -15.60
N GLU A 60 14.94 22.98 -15.70
CA GLU A 60 16.17 23.07 -16.50
C GLU A 60 15.88 23.18 -18.02
N ASN A 61 14.70 22.72 -18.45
CA ASN A 61 14.22 22.77 -19.83
C ASN A 61 13.14 23.85 -20.04
N GLY A 62 13.24 24.96 -19.31
CA GLY A 62 12.48 26.19 -19.59
C GLY A 62 11.26 26.43 -18.71
N MET A 63 10.89 25.51 -17.82
CA MET A 63 9.70 25.71 -16.98
C MET A 63 9.97 26.86 -16.02
N ALA A 64 9.02 27.79 -15.92
CA ALA A 64 9.14 28.93 -15.02
C ALA A 64 9.33 28.46 -13.56
N ILE A 65 10.29 29.06 -12.86
CA ILE A 65 10.65 28.70 -11.47
C ILE A 65 9.43 28.74 -10.54
N GLU A 66 8.57 29.76 -10.68
CA GLU A 66 7.35 29.86 -9.87
C GLU A 66 6.35 28.74 -10.16
N GLN A 67 6.22 28.31 -11.43
CA GLN A 67 5.38 27.17 -11.81
C GLN A 67 5.95 25.86 -11.23
N SER A 68 7.25 25.61 -11.41
CA SER A 68 7.95 24.46 -10.83
C SER A 68 7.77 24.39 -9.31
N LYS A 69 7.95 25.53 -8.62
CA LYS A 69 7.76 25.64 -7.16
C LYS A 69 6.33 25.32 -6.74
N ASN A 70 5.33 25.81 -7.46
CA ASN A 70 3.91 25.54 -7.18
C ASN A 70 3.58 24.05 -7.37
N LEU A 71 4.01 23.44 -8.48
CA LEU A 71 3.82 22.02 -8.75
C LEU A 71 4.47 21.14 -7.66
N LYS A 72 5.72 21.45 -7.28
CA LYS A 72 6.43 20.76 -6.20
C LYS A 72 5.70 20.90 -4.85
N ALA A 73 5.11 22.05 -4.56
CA ALA A 73 4.34 22.27 -3.33
C ALA A 73 3.04 21.44 -3.33
N GLU A 74 2.29 21.42 -4.44
CA GLU A 74 1.07 20.62 -4.58
C GLU A 74 1.36 19.12 -4.49
N LEU A 75 2.42 18.62 -5.12
CA LEU A 75 2.86 17.22 -4.98
C LEU A 75 3.14 16.84 -3.53
N ASN A 76 3.86 17.69 -2.79
CA ASN A 76 4.12 17.46 -1.37
C ASN A 76 2.84 17.48 -0.53
N GLY A 77 1.94 18.43 -0.81
CA GLY A 77 0.63 18.50 -0.17
C GLY A 77 -0.18 17.22 -0.39
N TYR A 78 -0.21 16.71 -1.62
CA TYR A 78 -0.92 15.48 -1.95
C TYR A 78 -0.25 14.22 -1.35
N LYS A 79 1.09 14.16 -1.31
CA LYS A 79 1.85 13.10 -0.62
C LYS A 79 1.47 13.02 0.86
N VAL A 80 1.41 14.17 1.55
CA VAL A 80 1.01 14.24 2.97
C VAL A 80 -0.44 13.81 3.15
N TYR A 81 -1.33 14.27 2.26
CA TYR A 81 -2.75 13.89 2.26
C TYR A 81 -2.94 12.37 2.10
N LEU A 82 -2.30 11.74 1.10
CA LEU A 82 -2.39 10.29 0.90
C LEU A 82 -1.88 9.50 2.11
N LYS A 83 -0.81 9.98 2.75
CA LYS A 83 -0.19 9.31 3.89
C LYS A 83 -1.07 9.35 5.14
N ASN A 84 -1.65 10.51 5.44
CA ASN A 84 -2.20 10.80 6.77
C ASN A 84 -3.73 10.94 6.79
N GLU A 85 -4.33 11.44 5.72
CA GLU A 85 -5.72 11.93 5.72
C GLU A 85 -6.63 11.09 4.83
N TYR A 86 -6.16 10.66 3.67
CA TYR A 86 -6.99 10.00 2.64
C TYR A 86 -7.79 8.83 3.22
N LYS A 87 -7.17 7.96 4.02
CA LYS A 87 -7.84 6.81 4.65
C LYS A 87 -9.02 7.20 5.53
N LEU A 88 -8.94 8.36 6.20
CA LEU A 88 -9.98 8.88 7.09
C LEU A 88 -11.17 9.46 6.32
N GLN A 89 -10.95 9.86 5.06
CA GLN A 89 -11.99 10.40 4.19
C GLN A 89 -12.81 9.29 3.51
N LEU A 90 -12.33 8.04 3.52
CA LEU A 90 -12.98 6.92 2.85
C LEU A 90 -14.20 6.41 3.61
N ALA A 91 -15.35 6.39 2.93
CA ALA A 91 -16.59 5.84 3.45
C ALA A 91 -17.16 4.78 2.51
N LYS A 92 -17.98 3.86 3.03
CA LYS A 92 -18.66 2.84 2.21
C LYS A 92 -19.49 3.48 1.10
N ALA A 93 -20.30 4.46 1.47
CA ALA A 93 -21.06 5.35 0.58
C ALA A 93 -20.63 6.80 0.84
N SER A 94 -20.32 7.55 -0.22
CA SER A 94 -19.91 8.96 -0.13
C SER A 94 -20.39 9.70 -1.35
N SER A 95 -20.88 10.94 -1.18
CA SER A 95 -21.22 11.81 -2.31
C SER A 95 -19.99 12.28 -3.12
N CYS A 96 -18.78 11.95 -2.67
CA CYS A 96 -17.56 12.15 -3.44
C CYS A 96 -17.06 10.81 -4.01
N ALA A 97 -16.96 10.73 -5.34
CA ALA A 97 -16.52 9.50 -6.03
C ALA A 97 -15.16 9.01 -5.54
N ASP A 98 -14.19 9.92 -5.36
CA ASP A 98 -12.83 9.62 -4.89
C ASP A 98 -12.81 9.07 -3.44
N HIS A 99 -13.89 9.26 -2.67
CA HIS A 99 -13.99 8.85 -1.27
C HIS A 99 -15.01 7.70 -1.04
N CYS A 100 -15.79 7.35 -2.07
CA CYS A 100 -16.77 6.29 -2.00
C CYS A 100 -16.12 4.94 -2.31
N ARG A 101 -16.03 4.06 -1.31
CA ARG A 101 -15.44 2.73 -1.47
C ARG A 101 -16.27 1.87 -2.42
N SER A 102 -17.59 1.88 -2.28
CA SER A 102 -18.49 1.11 -3.15
C SER A 102 -18.35 1.50 -4.62
N TRP A 103 -18.18 2.79 -4.90
CA TRP A 103 -17.92 3.28 -6.25
C TRP A 103 -16.52 2.94 -6.73
N SER A 104 -15.50 3.33 -5.96
CA SER A 104 -14.09 3.24 -6.37
C SER A 104 -13.56 1.82 -6.50
N LEU A 105 -14.15 0.84 -5.81
CA LEU A 105 -13.79 -0.58 -5.89
C LEU A 105 -14.66 -1.37 -6.87
N SER A 106 -15.69 -0.77 -7.47
CA SER A 106 -16.55 -1.45 -8.43
C SER A 106 -15.81 -1.72 -9.73
N ASP A 107 -15.80 -2.97 -10.18
CA ASP A 107 -15.17 -3.36 -11.45
C ASP A 107 -16.06 -2.98 -12.65
N SER A 108 -15.54 -2.27 -13.64
CA SER A 108 -16.35 -1.86 -14.81
C SER A 108 -16.64 -2.99 -15.80
N LYS A 109 -15.94 -4.12 -15.71
CA LYS A 109 -15.98 -5.23 -16.68
C LYS A 109 -16.61 -6.49 -16.11
N ASP A 110 -16.32 -6.82 -14.85
CA ASP A 110 -16.85 -8.03 -14.21
C ASP A 110 -18.08 -7.71 -13.35
N LYS A 111 -19.25 -8.17 -13.81
CA LYS A 111 -20.53 -8.01 -13.11
C LYS A 111 -20.51 -8.60 -11.70
N SER A 112 -19.68 -9.61 -11.43
CA SER A 112 -19.55 -10.25 -10.12
C SER A 112 -18.88 -9.34 -9.10
N PHE A 113 -18.09 -8.36 -9.56
CA PHE A 113 -17.39 -7.37 -8.75
C PHE A 113 -17.94 -5.96 -8.95
N GLN A 114 -19.12 -5.82 -9.59
CA GLN A 114 -19.83 -4.56 -9.72
C GLN A 114 -20.61 -4.23 -8.46
N THR A 115 -20.51 -2.98 -8.03
CA THR A 115 -21.34 -2.43 -6.96
C THR A 115 -22.08 -1.21 -7.47
N ASN A 116 -23.40 -1.18 -7.29
CA ASN A 116 -24.21 0.00 -7.59
C ASN A 116 -24.34 0.87 -6.35
N CYS A 117 -24.21 2.18 -6.55
CA CYS A 117 -24.49 3.17 -5.52
C CYS A 117 -25.94 3.66 -5.65
N ASP A 118 -26.62 3.82 -4.53
CA ASP A 118 -27.97 4.41 -4.40
C ASP A 118 -27.93 5.93 -4.15
N HIS A 119 -26.74 6.52 -4.23
CA HIS A 119 -26.44 7.94 -4.03
C HIS A 119 -25.71 8.52 -5.25
N THR A 120 -25.68 9.84 -5.33
CA THR A 120 -25.00 10.60 -6.38
C THR A 120 -23.57 10.94 -5.99
N HIS A 121 -22.70 11.12 -6.99
CA HIS A 121 -21.31 11.54 -6.81
C HIS A 121 -21.08 12.98 -7.31
N ASP A 122 -21.78 13.93 -6.70
CA ASP A 122 -21.82 15.34 -7.08
C ASP A 122 -20.82 16.22 -6.30
N LEU A 123 -20.25 15.71 -5.21
CA LEU A 123 -19.19 16.40 -4.48
C LEU A 123 -17.81 16.01 -5.02
N PHE A 124 -16.88 16.97 -4.98
CA PHE A 124 -15.48 16.73 -5.32
C PHE A 124 -14.57 17.03 -4.12
N CYS A 125 -13.44 16.33 -4.05
CA CYS A 125 -12.42 16.57 -3.05
C CYS A 125 -11.32 17.45 -3.65
N GLU A 126 -11.09 18.63 -3.09
CA GLU A 126 -10.06 19.57 -3.57
C GLU A 126 -8.66 18.94 -3.59
N LYS A 127 -8.32 18.10 -2.60
CA LYS A 127 -7.02 17.42 -2.53
C LYS A 127 -6.88 16.35 -3.61
N CYS A 128 -7.92 15.57 -3.87
CA CYS A 128 -7.91 14.59 -4.96
C CYS A 128 -7.92 15.27 -6.34
N ASP A 129 -8.53 16.43 -6.46
CA ASP A 129 -8.58 17.22 -7.69
C ASP A 129 -7.24 17.94 -7.97
N SER A 130 -6.57 18.46 -6.94
CA SER A 130 -5.23 19.04 -7.04
C SER A 130 -4.25 18.08 -7.72
N TRP A 131 -4.24 16.80 -7.33
CA TRP A 131 -3.43 15.77 -8.01
C TRP A 131 -3.72 15.67 -9.50
N LYS A 132 -5.00 15.64 -9.90
CA LYS A 132 -5.41 15.55 -11.32
C LYS A 132 -4.93 16.78 -12.10
N LYS A 133 -4.96 17.95 -11.49
CA LYS A 133 -4.46 19.20 -12.07
C LYS A 133 -2.94 19.16 -12.27
N VAL A 134 -2.19 18.79 -11.24
CA VAL A 134 -0.72 18.66 -11.31
C VAL A 134 -0.31 17.67 -12.40
N VAL A 135 -0.94 16.50 -12.45
CA VAL A 135 -0.67 15.48 -13.49
C VAL A 135 -0.92 16.04 -14.89
N ARG A 136 -2.03 16.75 -15.08
CA ARG A 136 -2.36 17.38 -16.37
C ARG A 136 -1.35 18.45 -16.74
N GLU A 137 -0.94 19.30 -15.81
CA GLU A 137 0.03 20.37 -16.07
C GLU A 137 1.40 19.82 -16.45
N ILE A 138 1.89 18.78 -15.77
CA ILE A 138 3.15 18.11 -16.13
C ILE A 138 3.05 17.48 -17.52
N ARG A 139 1.96 16.77 -17.82
CA ARG A 139 1.73 16.16 -19.15
C ARG A 139 1.74 17.20 -20.26
N LEU A 140 0.95 18.27 -20.10
CA LEU A 140 0.86 19.36 -21.09
C LEU A 140 2.23 20.01 -21.31
N TYR A 141 2.98 20.29 -20.24
CA TYR A 141 4.31 20.87 -20.38
C TYR A 141 5.25 19.95 -21.17
N ILE A 142 5.26 18.65 -20.86
CA ILE A 142 6.09 17.68 -21.60
C ILE A 142 5.66 17.63 -23.07
N ASP A 143 4.35 17.63 -23.35
CA ASP A 143 3.81 17.56 -24.72
C ASP A 143 4.09 18.81 -25.56
N GLU A 144 3.98 20.00 -24.97
CA GLU A 144 3.95 21.27 -25.68
C GLU A 144 5.30 22.01 -25.68
N GLU A 145 6.08 21.91 -24.60
CA GLU A 145 7.28 22.74 -24.40
C GLU A 145 8.60 21.97 -24.60
N ILE A 146 8.59 20.64 -24.50
CA ILE A 146 9.80 19.83 -24.74
C ILE A 146 9.92 19.51 -26.23
N GLU A 147 10.79 20.24 -26.92
CA GLU A 147 10.98 20.10 -28.38
C GLU A 147 11.82 18.88 -28.78
N TYR A 148 12.78 18.45 -27.95
CA TYR A 148 13.66 17.34 -28.29
C TYR A 148 12.94 16.00 -28.13
N GLU A 149 12.59 15.37 -29.24
CA GLU A 149 11.71 14.20 -29.32
C GLU A 149 12.15 13.01 -28.44
N GLU A 150 13.44 12.71 -28.39
CA GLU A 150 13.97 11.60 -27.57
C GLU A 150 13.79 11.88 -26.08
N LEU A 151 14.16 13.08 -25.61
CA LEU A 151 13.93 13.49 -24.23
C LEU A 151 12.44 13.58 -23.90
N GLN A 152 11.62 14.08 -24.82
CA GLN A 152 10.18 14.13 -24.64
C GLN A 152 9.60 12.72 -24.42
N CYS A 153 10.03 11.74 -25.23
CA CYS A 153 9.61 10.35 -25.12
C CYS A 153 10.00 9.75 -23.75
N ASP A 154 11.25 9.96 -23.32
CA ASP A 154 11.75 9.47 -22.03
C ASP A 154 10.98 10.08 -20.85
N LEU A 155 10.76 11.39 -20.86
CA LEU A 155 10.01 12.09 -19.83
C LEU A 155 8.55 11.65 -19.77
N LYS A 156 7.92 11.36 -20.92
CA LYS A 156 6.56 10.80 -20.97
C LYS A 156 6.50 9.43 -20.31
N LEU A 157 7.40 8.53 -20.69
CA LEU A 157 7.45 7.18 -20.14
C LEU A 157 7.71 7.19 -18.64
N GLU A 158 8.66 8.01 -18.18
CA GLU A 158 8.97 8.18 -16.75
C GLU A 158 7.76 8.76 -16.01
N ASN A 159 7.17 9.84 -16.50
CA ASN A 159 6.00 10.48 -15.86
C ASN A 159 4.81 9.52 -15.71
N GLU A 160 4.48 8.74 -16.76
CA GLU A 160 3.38 7.78 -16.70
C GLU A 160 3.64 6.63 -15.72
N LEU A 161 4.89 6.16 -15.63
CA LEU A 161 5.28 5.16 -14.63
C LEU A 161 5.06 5.71 -13.20
N LEU A 162 5.51 6.94 -12.95
CA LEU A 162 5.41 7.57 -11.64
C LEU A 162 3.96 7.82 -11.23
N ILE A 163 3.12 8.31 -12.16
CA ILE A 163 1.69 8.48 -11.95
C ILE A 163 1.04 7.16 -11.58
N THR A 164 1.35 6.09 -12.33
CA THR A 164 0.83 4.74 -12.06
C THR A 164 1.19 4.26 -10.66
N GLN A 165 2.42 4.51 -10.19
CA GLN A 165 2.85 4.14 -8.83
C GLN A 165 2.09 4.92 -7.74
N VAL A 166 1.85 6.22 -7.94
CA VAL A 166 1.06 7.03 -7.00
C VAL A 166 -0.41 6.57 -6.97
N GLU A 167 -1.01 6.30 -8.12
CA GLU A 167 -2.38 5.80 -8.22
C GLU A 167 -2.52 4.39 -7.64
N ALA A 168 -1.50 3.54 -7.81
CA ALA A 168 -1.42 2.24 -7.15
C ALA A 168 -1.40 2.39 -5.63
N TRP A 169 -0.66 3.37 -5.10
CA TRP A 169 -0.64 3.66 -3.67
C TRP A 169 -1.97 4.19 -3.13
N LYS A 170 -2.63 5.11 -3.84
CA LYS A 170 -3.99 5.55 -3.50
C LYS A 170 -4.97 4.36 -3.47
N SER A 171 -4.94 3.53 -4.51
CA SER A 171 -5.79 2.33 -4.62
C SER A 171 -5.48 1.31 -3.52
N HIS A 172 -4.22 1.18 -3.14
CA HIS A 172 -3.79 0.33 -2.04
C HIS A 172 -4.36 0.83 -0.69
N ASN A 173 -4.30 2.14 -0.41
CA ASN A 173 -4.93 2.72 0.78
C ASN A 173 -6.44 2.46 0.83
N LEU A 174 -7.11 2.57 -0.32
CA LEU A 174 -8.54 2.23 -0.46
C LEU A 174 -8.83 0.77 -0.10
N ARG A 175 -8.03 -0.16 -0.65
CA ARG A 175 -8.18 -1.59 -0.36
C ARG A 175 -7.91 -1.93 1.10
N ILE A 176 -6.93 -1.29 1.75
CA ILE A 176 -6.66 -1.48 3.18
C ILE A 176 -7.93 -1.17 3.99
N VAL A 177 -8.53 0.00 3.78
CA VAL A 177 -9.70 0.41 4.58
C VAL A 177 -10.88 -0.54 4.34
N ASN A 178 -11.10 -0.96 3.10
CA ASN A 178 -12.14 -1.93 2.78
C ASN A 178 -11.91 -3.30 3.43
N GLN A 179 -10.67 -3.81 3.35
CA GLN A 179 -10.29 -5.09 3.96
C GLN A 179 -10.40 -5.05 5.49
N ASP A 180 -10.08 -3.92 6.12
CA ASP A 180 -10.18 -3.77 7.56
C ASP A 180 -11.65 -3.79 8.04
N GLU A 181 -12.56 -3.16 7.30
CA GLU A 181 -14.01 -3.26 7.56
C GLU A 181 -14.49 -4.72 7.46
N CYS A 182 -14.15 -5.43 6.37
CA CYS A 182 -14.50 -6.85 6.22
C CYS A 182 -13.91 -7.72 7.34
N ARG A 183 -12.68 -7.42 7.79
CA ARG A 183 -12.03 -8.12 8.89
C ARG A 183 -12.79 -7.92 10.20
N ILE A 184 -13.20 -6.69 10.51
CA ILE A 184 -14.00 -6.37 11.71
C ILE A 184 -15.35 -7.08 11.64
N GLU A 185 -16.06 -6.97 10.52
CA GLU A 185 -17.35 -7.64 10.32
C GLU A 185 -17.24 -9.16 10.49
N THR A 186 -16.17 -9.76 9.97
CA THR A 186 -15.92 -11.21 10.12
C THR A 186 -15.68 -11.60 11.58
N LEU A 187 -14.97 -10.76 12.34
CA LEU A 187 -14.71 -10.99 13.77
C LEU A 187 -15.99 -10.85 14.61
N ASP A 188 -16.83 -9.85 14.31
CA ASP A 188 -18.08 -9.60 15.03
C ASP A 188 -19.10 -10.73 14.81
N ASN A 189 -19.07 -11.37 13.64
CA ASN A 189 -19.96 -12.46 13.27
C ASN A 189 -19.37 -13.87 13.55
N LEU A 190 -18.23 -13.96 14.22
CA LEU A 190 -17.55 -15.22 14.48
C LEU A 190 -18.34 -16.08 15.48
N LYS A 191 -18.70 -17.31 15.09
CA LYS A 191 -19.41 -18.24 15.98
C LYS A 191 -18.45 -18.92 16.98
N PRO A 192 -18.94 -19.43 18.13
CA PRO A 192 -18.09 -20.04 19.17
C PRO A 192 -17.21 -21.22 18.73
N ASN A 193 -17.50 -21.85 17.60
CA ASN A 193 -16.77 -22.98 17.03
C ASN A 193 -16.02 -22.62 15.73
N GLN A 194 -15.89 -21.33 15.42
CA GLN A 194 -15.20 -20.84 14.24
C GLN A 194 -13.91 -20.13 14.64
N ILE A 195 -12.94 -20.14 13.72
CA ILE A 195 -11.68 -19.40 13.85
C ILE A 195 -11.46 -18.58 12.60
N LEU A 196 -11.04 -17.32 12.76
CA LEU A 196 -10.57 -16.50 11.65
C LEU A 196 -9.07 -16.72 11.48
N LEU A 197 -8.69 -17.33 10.36
CA LEU A 197 -7.29 -17.50 9.98
C LEU A 197 -6.88 -16.41 9.00
N VAL A 198 -6.19 -15.40 9.50
CA VAL A 198 -5.52 -14.40 8.65
C VAL A 198 -4.14 -14.94 8.29
N LEU A 199 -4.00 -15.44 7.06
CA LEU A 199 -2.72 -15.94 6.55
C LEU A 199 -1.99 -14.82 5.82
N ASP A 200 -1.25 -14.03 6.57
CA ASP A 200 -0.27 -13.13 6.00
C ASP A 200 0.96 -13.95 5.56
N CYS A 201 1.04 -14.23 4.27
CA CYS A 201 2.15 -14.99 3.70
C CYS A 201 3.47 -14.21 3.64
N ALA A 202 3.52 -12.96 4.11
CA ALA A 202 4.65 -12.07 3.87
C ALA A 202 5.22 -11.34 5.10
N MET A 203 4.46 -11.16 6.18
CA MET A 203 4.97 -10.35 7.30
C MET A 203 5.62 -11.16 8.43
N LYS A 204 6.91 -11.43 8.27
CA LYS A 204 7.79 -11.81 9.40
C LYS A 204 9.15 -11.16 9.46
N PHE A 205 9.39 -10.16 8.60
CA PHE A 205 10.67 -9.47 8.56
C PHE A 205 10.56 -7.94 8.67
N LEU A 206 9.35 -7.37 8.78
CA LEU A 206 9.12 -5.92 8.73
C LEU A 206 9.85 -5.04 9.76
N PRO A 207 10.22 -5.48 10.98
CA PRO A 207 10.98 -4.62 11.88
C PRO A 207 12.41 -4.28 11.42
N ILE A 208 12.91 -4.88 10.32
CA ILE A 208 14.25 -4.64 9.76
C ILE A 208 14.22 -3.67 8.56
N PHE A 209 13.03 -3.38 8.00
CA PHE A 209 12.87 -2.61 6.75
C PHE A 209 13.00 -1.09 6.88
N CYS A 210 13.04 -0.54 8.09
CA CYS A 210 13.25 0.91 8.25
C CYS A 210 14.69 1.35 7.91
N ARG A 211 15.57 0.45 7.40
CA ARG A 211 16.99 0.74 7.16
C ARG A 211 17.58 0.35 5.81
N GLU A 212 16.99 -0.52 4.98
CA GLU A 212 17.64 -1.00 3.75
C GLU A 212 16.66 -1.21 2.59
N LYS A 213 17.04 -0.83 1.35
CA LYS A 213 16.25 -1.07 0.13
C LYS A 213 16.37 -2.54 -0.28
N GLN A 214 15.41 -3.05 -1.06
CA GLN A 214 15.41 -4.45 -1.54
C GLN A 214 16.65 -4.80 -2.40
N SER A 215 17.25 -3.83 -3.08
CA SER A 215 18.54 -3.98 -3.77
C SER A 215 19.66 -4.42 -2.81
N ASP A 216 19.60 -3.97 -1.56
CA ASP A 216 20.62 -4.19 -0.54
C ASP A 216 20.40 -5.52 0.19
N TRP A 217 19.17 -6.05 0.16
CA TRP A 217 18.73 -7.29 0.79
C TRP A 217 19.44 -8.55 0.25
N PHE A 218 19.78 -8.59 -1.04
CA PHE A 218 20.36 -9.79 -1.67
C PHE A 218 21.87 -9.94 -1.43
N ARG A 219 22.47 -9.19 -0.51
CA ARG A 219 23.85 -9.46 -0.08
C ARG A 219 23.90 -10.76 0.74
N PRO A 220 24.79 -11.73 0.45
CA PRO A 220 24.57 -13.16 0.76
C PRO A 220 24.58 -13.63 2.24
N GLU A 221 24.55 -12.76 3.25
CA GLU A 221 25.13 -13.13 4.57
C GLU A 221 24.20 -13.31 5.78
N ARG A 222 22.86 -13.16 5.74
CA ARG A 222 22.06 -13.27 6.99
C ARG A 222 20.74 -14.04 6.89
N ASN A 223 20.75 -15.31 7.37
CA ASN A 223 19.57 -16.15 7.59
C ASN A 223 18.99 -15.97 9.01
N LYS A 224 17.70 -15.60 9.16
CA LYS A 224 16.91 -15.71 10.42
C LYS A 224 15.43 -16.06 10.10
N LEU A 225 14.68 -16.73 10.99
CA LEU A 225 13.25 -17.12 10.80
C LEU A 225 12.46 -16.98 12.13
N ALA A 226 11.17 -16.57 12.10
CA ALA A 226 10.27 -16.46 13.28
C ALA A 226 8.77 -16.76 13.01
N CYS A 227 8.01 -17.18 14.06
CA CYS A 227 6.57 -17.58 14.18
C CYS A 227 5.54 -16.39 14.23
N GLY A 228 4.22 -16.49 13.91
CA GLY A 228 3.24 -15.39 13.76
C GLY A 228 1.92 -15.68 14.50
N SER A 229 1.14 -14.65 14.83
CA SER A 229 0.08 -14.66 15.85
C SER A 229 -1.24 -15.34 15.45
N VAL A 230 -1.88 -16.02 16.42
CA VAL A 230 -3.19 -16.70 16.33
C VAL A 230 -4.15 -16.02 17.31
N HIS A 231 -5.37 -15.68 16.86
CA HIS A 231 -6.42 -15.13 17.73
C HIS A 231 -7.54 -16.14 17.91
N LEU A 232 -7.84 -16.46 19.17
CA LEU A 232 -8.94 -17.35 19.57
C LEU A 232 -9.91 -16.54 20.42
N GLN A 233 -11.20 -16.56 20.07
CA GLN A 233 -12.23 -16.05 20.94
C GLN A 233 -12.56 -17.13 21.98
N GLN A 234 -12.22 -16.88 23.24
CA GLN A 234 -12.60 -17.78 24.33
C GLN A 234 -14.08 -17.58 24.65
N SER A 235 -14.84 -18.68 24.64
CA SER A 235 -16.21 -18.69 25.15
C SER A 235 -16.20 -18.22 26.61
N GLY A 236 -17.16 -17.34 26.93
CA GLY A 236 -17.31 -16.74 28.26
C GLY A 236 -17.24 -17.78 29.37
N ARG A 237 -16.52 -17.42 30.45
CA ARG A 237 -16.56 -18.15 31.71
C ARG A 237 -18.01 -18.26 32.17
N LYS A 238 -18.39 -19.49 32.53
CA LYS A 238 -19.62 -19.79 33.26
C LYS A 238 -19.71 -18.98 34.55
#